data_AF-A0A9P6LVM3-F1
#
_entry.id   AF-A0A9P6LVM3-F1
#
_cell.length_a   1.000
_cell.length_b   1.000
_cell.length_c   1.000
_cell.angle_alpha   90.00
_cell.angle_beta   90.00
_cell.angle_gamma   90.00
#
_symmetry.space_group_name_H-M   'P 1'
#
loop_
_entity.id
_entity.type
_entity.pdbx_description
1 polymer ?
#
loop_
_entity_poly.entity_id
_entity_poly.type
_entity_poly.pdbx_seq_one_letter_code
_entity_poly.pdbx_strand_id
1 'polypeptide(L)'
;MVANRGAVIVLALSKEPMPIPTMELVHREIKVAGSFQGSRKDVKDMLAFVEQYKIQPWLVKVQFDQINEAIELMKKGTARYSIVLEAGSQEPVIPASAKKAGAEQTEAARAQVKTTSIA
;
A
#
# COMPACT_ATOMS: atom_id res chain seq x y z
N MET A 1 -22.77 11.65 0.87
CA MET A 1 -23.69 10.69 0.23
C MET A 1 -23.29 10.54 -1.24
N VAL A 2 -23.40 9.33 -1.79
CA VAL A 2 -23.08 9.01 -3.20
C VAL A 2 -24.20 9.53 -4.10
N ALA A 3 -23.92 9.98 -5.33
CA ALA A 3 -24.94 10.36 -6.31
C ALA A 3 -25.56 9.14 -7.02
N ASN A 4 -26.64 9.32 -7.79
CA ASN A 4 -27.17 8.23 -8.62
C ASN A 4 -26.10 7.78 -9.63
N ARG A 5 -26.00 6.47 -9.85
CA ARG A 5 -24.94 5.83 -10.66
C ARG A 5 -23.51 6.05 -10.15
N GLY A 6 -23.35 6.46 -8.89
CA GLY A 6 -22.04 6.67 -8.29
C GLY A 6 -21.35 5.37 -7.87
N ALA A 7 -20.09 5.50 -7.44
CA ALA A 7 -19.27 4.38 -6.97
C ALA A 7 -18.76 4.59 -5.55
N VAL A 8 -18.76 3.52 -4.75
CA VAL A 8 -18.11 3.43 -3.45
C VAL A 8 -16.89 2.52 -3.59
N ILE A 9 -15.71 3.04 -3.26
CA ILE A 9 -14.47 2.28 -3.28
C ILE A 9 -14.08 1.95 -1.85
N VAL A 10 -14.07 0.66 -1.53
CA VAL A 10 -13.71 0.14 -0.20
C VAL A 10 -12.21 -0.12 -0.18
N LEU A 11 -11.50 0.60 0.70
CA LEU A 11 -10.05 0.48 0.88
C LEU A 11 -9.67 -0.13 2.23
N ALA A 12 -10.51 0.06 3.25
CA ALA A 12 -10.26 -0.45 4.58
C ALA A 12 -10.76 -1.90 4.69
N LEU A 13 -9.98 -2.73 5.40
CA LEU A 13 -10.36 -4.09 5.74
C LEU A 13 -10.89 -4.11 7.16
N SER A 14 -12.18 -4.43 7.31
CA SER A 14 -12.80 -4.70 8.62
C SER A 14 -12.80 -6.19 8.89
N LYS A 15 -12.79 -6.56 10.17
CA LYS A 15 -12.96 -7.96 10.61
C LYS A 15 -14.41 -8.42 10.43
N GLU A 16 -15.36 -7.51 10.60
CA GLU A 16 -16.78 -7.78 10.46
C GLU A 16 -17.24 -7.46 9.03
N PRO A 17 -18.14 -8.28 8.43
CA PRO A 17 -18.73 -7.99 7.14
C PRO A 17 -19.46 -6.64 7.14
N MET A 18 -19.28 -5.87 6.08
CA MET A 18 -19.98 -4.60 5.90
C MET A 18 -21.41 -4.85 5.39
N PRO A 19 -22.46 -4.32 6.06
CA PRO A 19 -23.84 -4.44 5.57
C PRO A 19 -24.03 -3.57 4.31
N ILE A 20 -24.65 -4.15 3.28
CA ILE A 20 -24.93 -3.44 2.02
C ILE A 20 -26.44 -3.15 1.92
N PRO A 21 -26.88 -1.88 1.82
CA PRO A 21 -28.29 -1.55 1.65
C PRO A 21 -28.75 -1.82 0.20
N THR A 22 -29.33 -2.99 -0.03
CA THR A 22 -29.72 -3.46 -1.39
C THR A 22 -30.72 -2.55 -2.09
N MET A 23 -31.69 -1.98 -1.35
CA MET A 23 -32.68 -1.07 -1.93
C MET A 23 -32.05 0.16 -2.56
N GLU A 24 -31.06 0.77 -1.87
CA GLU A 24 -30.34 1.91 -2.42
C GLU A 24 -29.43 1.50 -3.58
N LEU A 25 -28.79 0.34 -3.49
CA LEU A 25 -27.90 -0.17 -4.53
C LEU A 25 -28.63 -0.33 -5.86
N VAL A 26 -29.83 -0.95 -5.83
CA VAL A 26 -30.63 -1.22 -7.02
C VAL A 26 -31.33 0.04 -7.51
N HIS A 27 -32.02 0.77 -6.62
CA HIS A 27 -32.83 1.93 -7.03
C HIS A 27 -31.97 3.07 -7.60
N ARG A 28 -30.72 3.17 -7.15
CA ARG A 28 -29.82 4.27 -7.51
C ARG A 28 -28.65 3.82 -8.39
N GLU A 29 -28.63 2.55 -8.78
CA GLU A 29 -27.58 1.93 -9.62
C GLU A 29 -26.15 2.18 -9.09
N ILE A 30 -25.95 2.06 -7.77
CA ILE A 30 -24.66 2.33 -7.13
C ILE A 30 -23.71 1.15 -7.35
N LYS A 31 -22.41 1.43 -7.58
CA LYS A 31 -21.35 0.41 -7.68
C LYS A 31 -20.55 0.34 -6.38
N VAL A 32 -20.22 -0.87 -5.94
CA VAL A 32 -19.28 -1.09 -4.82
C VAL A 32 -18.09 -1.89 -5.35
N ALA A 33 -16.88 -1.35 -5.20
CA ALA A 33 -15.65 -1.99 -5.65
C ALA A 33 -14.56 -1.91 -4.57
N GLY A 34 -13.67 -2.90 -4.56
CA GLY A 34 -12.48 -2.89 -3.70
C GLY A 34 -11.23 -2.47 -4.47
N SER A 35 -10.25 -1.90 -3.78
CA SER A 35 -8.91 -1.68 -4.31
C SER A 35 -7.88 -1.88 -3.19
N PHE A 36 -6.86 -2.69 -3.43
CA PHE A 36 -5.84 -3.00 -2.42
C PHE A 36 -4.51 -2.29 -2.69
N GLN A 37 -3.99 -2.39 -3.92
CA GLN A 37 -2.75 -1.76 -4.32
C GLN A 37 -2.78 -1.46 -5.83
N GLY A 38 -2.15 -0.35 -6.24
CA GLY A 38 -1.98 0.01 -7.65
C GLY A 38 -0.81 -0.71 -8.31
N SER A 39 -0.79 -0.75 -9.65
CA SER A 39 0.33 -1.28 -10.40
C SER A 39 1.56 -0.36 -10.32
N ARG A 40 2.74 -0.88 -10.69
CA ARG A 40 3.97 -0.05 -10.77
C ARG A 40 3.83 1.14 -11.72
N LYS A 41 2.99 1.01 -12.76
CA LYS A 41 2.71 2.11 -13.68
C LYS A 41 1.88 3.19 -12.99
N ASP A 42 0.77 2.80 -12.35
CA ASP A 42 -0.13 3.73 -11.65
C ASP A 42 0.60 4.51 -10.55
N VAL A 43 1.53 3.86 -9.84
CA VAL A 43 2.34 4.51 -8.81
C VAL A 43 3.26 5.58 -9.43
N LYS A 44 3.87 5.32 -10.59
CA LYS A 44 4.71 6.32 -11.27
C LYS A 44 3.88 7.51 -11.75
N ASP A 45 2.72 7.23 -12.33
CA ASP A 45 1.81 8.27 -12.83
C ASP A 45 1.29 9.13 -11.66
N MET A 46 1.00 8.51 -10.51
CA MET A 46 0.61 9.20 -9.28
C MET A 46 1.74 10.07 -8.71
N LEU A 47 2.98 9.59 -8.67
CA LEU A 47 4.12 10.38 -8.20
C LEU A 47 4.37 11.61 -9.09
N ALA A 48 4.25 11.46 -10.41
CA ALA A 48 4.36 12.59 -11.34
C ALA A 48 3.25 13.63 -11.11
N PHE A 49 2.02 13.18 -10.87
CA PHE A 49 0.90 14.05 -10.52
C PHE A 49 1.16 14.81 -9.21
N VAL A 50 1.64 14.12 -8.16
CA VAL A 50 1.95 14.72 -6.87
C VAL A 50 3.02 15.80 -6.99
N GLU A 51 4.06 15.58 -7.80
CA GLU A 51 5.12 16.56 -8.05
C GLU A 51 4.62 17.81 -8.76
N GLN A 52 3.72 17.64 -9.74
CA GLN A 52 3.14 18.74 -10.51
C GLN A 52 2.27 19.65 -9.64
N TYR A 53 1.45 19.07 -8.76
CA TYR A 53 0.50 19.82 -7.93
C TYR A 53 1.02 20.11 -6.51
N LYS A 54 2.26 19.76 -6.20
CA LYS A 54 2.91 19.96 -4.89
C LYS A 54 2.07 19.43 -3.72
N ILE A 55 1.46 18.26 -3.91
CA ILE A 55 0.68 17.60 -2.87
C ILE A 55 1.64 17.02 -1.84
N GLN A 56 1.45 17.33 -0.56
CA GLN A 56 2.28 16.82 0.53
C GLN A 56 1.40 16.23 1.63
N PRO A 57 1.73 15.02 2.14
CA PRO A 57 1.02 14.47 3.28
C PRO A 57 1.38 15.21 4.58
N TRP A 58 0.52 15.10 5.59
CA TRP A 58 0.87 15.51 6.94
C TRP A 58 1.73 14.44 7.60
N LEU A 59 2.92 14.83 8.04
CA LEU A 59 3.94 13.92 8.55
C LEU A 59 4.31 14.24 10.00
N VAL A 60 4.45 13.20 10.79
CA VAL A 60 5.10 13.21 12.11
C VAL A 60 6.44 12.49 11.94
N LYS A 61 7.53 13.25 11.97
CA LYS A 61 8.89 12.70 11.83
C LYS A 61 9.38 12.21 13.18
N VAL A 62 9.93 11.00 13.23
CA VAL A 62 10.49 10.41 14.45
C VAL A 62 11.85 9.79 14.12
N GLN A 63 12.82 9.98 15.01
CA GLN A 63 14.13 9.33 14.85
C GLN A 63 14.01 7.83 15.01
N PHE A 64 14.83 7.08 14.28
CA PHE A 64 14.80 5.61 14.35
C PHE A 64 14.97 5.06 15.78
N ASP A 65 15.77 5.72 16.62
CA ASP A 65 16.00 5.34 18.03
C ASP A 65 14.72 5.43 18.90
N GLN A 66 13.72 6.21 18.47
CA GLN A 66 12.48 6.46 19.20
C GLN A 66 11.29 5.66 18.64
N ILE A 67 11.55 4.57 17.91
CA ILE A 67 10.51 3.77 17.24
C ILE A 67 9.43 3.23 18.19
N ASN A 68 9.80 2.85 19.42
CA ASN A 68 8.85 2.30 20.39
C ASN A 68 7.80 3.35 20.78
N GLU A 69 8.25 4.58 21.01
CA GLU A 69 7.38 5.72 21.31
C GLU A 69 6.49 6.07 20.11
N ALA A 70 7.03 6.03 18.90
CA ALA A 70 6.25 6.20 17.66
C ALA A 70 5.11 5.19 17.54
N ILE A 71 5.35 3.91 17.84
CA ILE A 71 4.33 2.86 17.79
C ILE A 71 3.22 3.13 18.82
N GLU A 72 3.57 3.59 20.02
CA GLU A 72 2.57 3.97 21.01
C GLU A 72 1.70 5.14 20.56
N LEU A 73 2.31 6.17 19.95
CA LEU A 73 1.60 7.32 19.39
C LEU A 73 0.64 6.89 18.28
N MET A 74 1.06 5.95 17.42
CA MET A 74 0.22 5.37 16.38
C MET A 74 -1.00 4.65 16.98
N LYS A 75 -0.79 3.82 18.00
CA LYS A 75 -1.88 3.08 18.68
C LYS A 75 -2.85 4.00 19.42
N LYS A 76 -2.34 5.08 20.03
CA LYS A 76 -3.15 6.10 20.71
C LYS A 76 -3.92 6.99 19.73
N GLY A 77 -3.62 6.93 18.43
CA GLY A 77 -4.26 7.75 17.39
C GLY A 77 -3.92 9.24 17.49
N THR A 78 -2.89 9.60 18.25
CA THR A 78 -2.48 10.99 18.48
C THR A 78 -1.55 11.51 17.39
N ALA A 79 -0.97 10.63 16.57
CA ALA A 79 -0.20 11.02 15.40
C ALA A 79 -1.11 11.61 14.31
N ARG A 80 -0.72 12.75 13.77
CA ARG A 80 -1.45 13.43 12.68
C ARG A 80 -1.23 12.69 11.35
N TYR A 81 -2.05 11.67 11.10
CA TYR A 81 -2.15 10.82 9.90
C TYR A 81 -0.99 9.85 9.63
N SER A 82 0.25 10.30 9.52
CA SER A 82 1.36 9.43 9.11
C SER A 82 2.63 9.70 9.90
N ILE A 83 3.25 8.62 10.40
CA ILE A 83 4.55 8.66 11.06
C ILE A 83 5.62 8.25 10.05
N VAL A 84 6.68 9.06 9.93
CA VAL A 84 7.83 8.77 9.08
C VAL A 84 9.05 8.64 9.96
N LEU A 85 9.75 7.51 9.81
CA LEU A 85 11.02 7.28 10.49
C LEU A 85 12.14 7.93 9.68
N GLU A 86 12.86 8.84 10.31
CA GLU A 86 14.09 9.37 9.73
C GLU A 86 15.23 8.41 10.09
N ALA A 87 15.67 7.67 9.08
CA ALA A 87 16.97 7.04 9.12
C ALA A 87 18.00 8.17 9.04
N GLY A 88 18.59 8.55 10.18
CA GLY A 88 19.52 9.68 10.27
C GLY A 88 20.59 9.57 9.19
N SER A 89 20.79 10.64 8.41
CA SER A 89 22.01 11.07 7.71
C SER A 89 23.22 10.11 7.65
N GLN A 90 23.00 8.86 7.23
CA GLN A 90 23.98 7.91 6.74
C GLN A 90 23.34 7.36 5.47
N GLU A 91 23.92 7.80 4.36
CA GLU A 91 23.59 7.34 3.02
C GLU A 91 23.44 5.80 3.02
N PRO A 92 22.44 5.24 2.31
CA PRO A 92 22.35 3.80 2.17
C PRO A 92 23.62 3.33 1.44
N VAL A 93 24.61 2.82 2.17
CA VAL A 93 25.60 1.91 1.62
C VAL A 93 24.81 0.69 1.22
N ILE A 94 24.32 0.67 -0.02
CA ILE A 94 23.84 -0.54 -0.65
C ILE A 94 25.08 -1.42 -0.78
N PRO A 95 25.27 -2.49 0.02
CA PRO A 95 26.38 -3.38 -0.24
C PRO A 95 26.14 -3.98 -1.63
N ALA A 96 27.11 -3.81 -2.52
CA ALA A 96 27.08 -4.27 -3.91
C ALA A 96 26.78 -5.79 -4.08
N SER A 97 26.72 -6.54 -2.98
CA SER A 97 26.36 -7.97 -2.92
C SER A 97 24.86 -8.26 -3.08
N ALA A 98 23.95 -7.31 -2.83
CA ALA A 98 22.50 -7.55 -2.99
C ALA A 98 22.03 -7.61 -4.46
N LYS A 99 22.89 -7.25 -5.42
CA LYS A 99 22.57 -7.31 -6.86
C LYS A 99 22.72 -8.71 -7.48
N LYS A 100 23.30 -9.68 -6.76
CA LYS A 100 23.51 -11.05 -7.27
C LYS A 100 22.54 -12.11 -6.71
N ALA A 101 21.94 -11.89 -5.54
CA ALA A 101 21.08 -12.91 -4.91
C ALA A 101 19.72 -13.11 -5.61
N GLY A 102 19.22 -12.11 -6.35
CA GLY A 102 17.94 -12.20 -7.07
C GLY A 102 18.00 -12.92 -8.42
N ALA A 103 19.20 -13.11 -8.99
CA ALA A 103 19.35 -13.80 -10.28
C ALA A 103 19.32 -15.32 -10.12
N GLU A 104 19.83 -15.86 -9.01
CA GLU A 104 19.99 -17.30 -8.81
C GLU A 104 18.69 -18.01 -8.36
N GLN A 105 17.81 -17.31 -7.65
CA GLN A 105 16.54 -17.88 -7.17
C GLN A 105 15.45 -17.94 -8.25
N THR A 106 15.61 -17.18 -9.35
CA THR A 106 14.65 -17.18 -10.45
C THR A 106 14.87 -18.35 -11.42
N GLU A 107 16.05 -18.97 -11.41
CA GLU A 107 16.40 -20.11 -12.28
C GLU A 107 16.03 -21.46 -11.62
N ALA A 108 16.20 -21.59 -10.30
CA ALA A 108 15.81 -22.78 -9.55
C ALA A 108 14.29 -23.03 -9.57
N ALA A 109 13.48 -21.96 -9.57
CA ALA A 109 12.02 -22.07 -9.67
C ALA A 109 11.53 -22.51 -11.07
N ARG A 110 12.32 -22.28 -12.12
CA ARG A 110 11.96 -22.67 -13.50
C ARG A 110 12.27 -24.14 -13.81
N ALA A 111 13.16 -24.77 -13.05
CA ALA A 111 13.49 -26.19 -13.16
C ALA A 111 12.45 -27.10 -12.49
N GLN A 112 11.86 -26.68 -11.37
CA GLN A 112 10.91 -27.51 -10.61
C GLN A 112 9.53 -27.63 -11.29
N VAL A 113 9.12 -26.65 -12.09
CA VAL A 113 7.83 -26.69 -12.79
C VAL A 113 7.83 -27.66 -14.00
N LYS A 114 9.01 -28.02 -14.53
CA LYS A 114 9.10 -28.94 -15.68
C LYS A 114 9.11 -30.44 -15.32
N THR A 115 9.33 -30.81 -14.06
CA THR A 115 9.40 -32.22 -13.66
C THR A 115 8.08 -32.76 -13.07
N THR A 116 7.15 -31.89 -12.67
CA THR A 116 5.85 -32.31 -12.08
C THR A 116 4.72 -32.30 -13.11
N SER A 117 5.03 -32.66 -14.37
CA SER A 117 4.04 -32.78 -15.44
C SER A 117 4.26 -34.03 -16.28
N ILE A 118 4.69 -35.15 -15.67
CA ILE A 118 4.49 -36.49 -16.24
C ILE A 118 4.38 -37.50 -15.08
N ALA A 119 3.16 -37.68 -14.57
CA ALA A 119 2.66 -38.88 -13.89
C ALA A 119 1.13 -38.76 -13.78
#